data_AF-A0A972DZ64-F1
#
_entry.id   AF-A0A972DZ64-F1
#
_cell.length_a   1.000
_cell.length_b   1.000
_cell.length_c   1.000
_cell.angle_alpha   90.00
_cell.angle_beta   90.00
_cell.angle_gamma   90.00
#
_symmetry.space_group_name_H-M   'P 1'
#
loop_
_entity.id
_entity.type
_entity.pdbx_description
1 polymer ?
#
loop_
_entity_poly.entity_id
_entity_poly.type
_entity_poly.pdbx_seq_one_letter_code
_entity_poly.pdbx_strand_id
1 'polypeptide(L)'
;MREDKEPVLPLGSFLFPRIFQAFRMAIQPTKLALAFLALATVCLTGRVMDISKPVVVAPNGMTELDEYVSGSPQVDEHIRLFGETGERTGVFITLWHFGAKRFHSAVLGIPRRDSLGIFGDIVACFAALLWAFTYHPVYSVILFAVTLAVMALAGGSICRIAALQFAQGEKPGLVEAVRFGRRKFYSFLAAPVAPVALMALIGLVIVLLGVIGNIEYVGPLCIGLFLPLALLPAAFIAIIAIGALAGFNLLFPTIAYEDSDCFDAMSRSFSYVYARPWRMGFYTVTAAVYGAICYEFVRFFSFLLLWITHFFLRIGVWNGNKNLTAIWAQPDFTDLLGRTAAQPQGWWESAAAFLIYMWVLIVVGLMVSYVISFYFSANTIIYALMRNRVDKTALEEIYPSSDDMAAEPLSFAKSRPSPAQEEEDSRQTPETSE
;
A
#
# COMPACT_ATOMS: atom_id res chain seq x y z
N MET A 1 31.24 2.20 -43.36
CA MET A 1 31.33 2.34 -41.89
C MET A 1 30.47 1.24 -41.30
N ARG A 2 31.10 0.28 -40.62
CA ARG A 2 30.40 -0.77 -39.87
C ARG A 2 29.89 -0.11 -38.60
N GLU A 3 28.57 -0.03 -38.44
CA GLU A 3 27.99 0.27 -37.14
C GLU A 3 28.20 -0.95 -36.25
N ASP A 4 29.11 -0.80 -35.30
CA ASP A 4 29.29 -1.74 -34.21
C ASP A 4 27.99 -1.78 -33.40
N LYS A 5 27.21 -2.85 -33.60
CA LYS A 5 26.18 -3.25 -32.65
C LYS A 5 26.87 -3.46 -31.31
N GLU A 6 26.60 -2.58 -30.36
CA GLU A 6 26.93 -2.82 -28.95
C GLU A 6 26.49 -4.24 -28.58
N PRO A 7 27.34 -5.04 -27.92
CA PRO A 7 26.97 -6.38 -27.51
C PRO A 7 25.85 -6.24 -26.48
N VAL A 8 24.63 -6.59 -26.88
CA VAL A 8 23.48 -6.73 -25.98
C VAL A 8 23.86 -7.80 -24.96
N LEU A 9 24.29 -7.34 -23.77
CA LEU A 9 24.56 -8.19 -22.61
C LEU A 9 23.38 -9.15 -22.43
N PRO A 10 23.60 -10.43 -22.07
CA PRO A 10 22.54 -11.43 -21.92
C PRO A 10 21.47 -11.04 -20.87
N LEU A 11 21.77 -10.05 -20.02
CA LEU A 11 20.86 -9.42 -19.07
C LEU A 11 19.78 -8.54 -19.71
N GLY A 12 19.94 -8.07 -20.94
CA GLY A 12 18.93 -7.28 -21.66
C GLY A 12 17.68 -8.07 -22.06
N SER A 13 17.76 -9.41 -22.07
CA SER A 13 16.63 -10.31 -22.33
C SER A 13 15.73 -10.53 -21.09
N PHE A 14 16.28 -10.28 -19.90
CA PHE A 14 15.59 -10.47 -18.64
C PHE A 14 14.92 -9.16 -18.25
N LEU A 15 13.60 -9.22 -17.99
CA LEU A 15 12.83 -8.03 -17.64
C LEU A 15 12.90 -7.68 -16.14
N PHE A 16 13.40 -8.58 -15.29
CA PHE A 16 13.47 -8.37 -13.84
C PHE A 16 14.31 -7.16 -13.41
N PRO A 17 15.40 -6.74 -14.09
CA PRO A 17 16.19 -5.57 -13.68
C PRO A 17 15.37 -4.27 -13.69
N ARG A 18 14.24 -4.24 -14.41
CA ARG A 18 13.33 -3.10 -14.40
C ARG A 18 12.71 -2.84 -13.03
N ILE A 19 12.63 -3.84 -12.15
CA ILE A 19 12.16 -3.68 -10.76
C ILE A 19 13.05 -2.71 -9.98
N PHE A 20 14.36 -2.64 -10.27
CA PHE A 20 15.28 -1.71 -9.60
C PHE A 20 14.96 -0.24 -9.90
N GLN A 21 14.21 0.05 -10.97
CA GLN A 21 13.75 1.41 -11.25
C GLN A 21 12.71 1.89 -10.23
N ALA A 22 12.07 0.98 -9.49
CA ALA A 22 11.06 1.30 -8.47
C ALA A 22 11.57 2.28 -7.41
N PHE A 23 12.85 2.19 -7.02
CA PHE A 23 13.46 3.12 -6.06
C PHE A 23 13.42 4.57 -6.56
N ARG A 24 13.96 4.79 -7.76
CA ARG A 24 13.99 6.12 -8.40
C ARG A 24 12.58 6.66 -8.66
N MET A 25 11.65 5.76 -9.02
CA MET A 25 10.25 6.12 -9.18
C MET A 25 9.62 6.53 -7.85
N ALA A 26 9.87 5.79 -6.78
CA ALA A 26 9.22 6.01 -5.48
C ALA A 26 9.61 7.32 -4.79
N ILE A 27 10.81 7.84 -5.07
CA ILE A 27 11.34 9.11 -4.51
C ILE A 27 10.73 10.34 -5.19
N GLN A 28 9.98 10.18 -6.27
CA GLN A 28 9.39 11.34 -6.95
C GLN A 28 8.49 12.17 -6.01
N PRO A 29 8.67 13.51 -5.97
CA PRO A 29 7.96 14.38 -5.03
C PRO A 29 6.44 14.23 -5.09
N THR A 30 5.86 14.08 -6.28
CA THR A 30 4.41 13.93 -6.47
C THR A 30 3.87 12.70 -5.75
N LYS A 31 4.54 11.55 -5.87
CA LYS A 31 4.11 10.29 -5.24
C LYS A 31 4.36 10.31 -3.74
N LEU A 32 5.50 10.87 -3.31
CA LEU A 32 5.79 11.05 -1.89
C LEU A 32 4.77 11.97 -1.22
N ALA A 33 4.38 13.08 -1.86
CA ALA A 33 3.37 14.00 -1.33
C ALA A 33 2.00 13.32 -1.20
N LEU A 34 1.58 12.54 -2.21
CA LEU A 34 0.31 11.78 -2.14
C LEU A 34 0.34 10.74 -1.03
N ALA A 35 1.43 9.98 -0.91
CA ALA A 35 1.60 8.99 0.15
C ALA A 35 1.66 9.64 1.54
N PHE A 36 2.30 10.81 1.66
CA PHE A 36 2.39 11.56 2.91
C PHE A 36 1.05 12.15 3.33
N LEU A 37 0.29 12.73 2.42
CA LEU A 37 -1.06 13.22 2.70
C LEU A 37 -2.00 12.08 3.11
N ALA A 38 -1.89 10.94 2.43
CA ALA A 38 -2.63 9.73 2.80
C ALA A 38 -2.28 9.26 4.21
N LEU A 39 -0.99 9.12 4.50
CA LEU A 39 -0.49 8.71 5.80
C LEU A 39 -0.90 9.70 6.90
N ALA A 40 -0.75 11.00 6.66
CA ALA A 40 -1.15 12.04 7.59
C ALA A 40 -2.65 11.98 7.91
N THR A 41 -3.50 11.74 6.90
CA THR A 41 -4.95 11.60 7.08
C THR A 41 -5.29 10.39 7.94
N VAL A 42 -4.65 9.23 7.70
CA VAL A 42 -4.85 8.01 8.50
C VAL A 42 -4.36 8.23 9.94
N CYS A 43 -3.17 8.82 10.12
CA CYS A 43 -2.60 9.10 11.44
C CYS A 43 -3.43 10.11 12.23
N LEU A 44 -3.91 11.18 11.59
CA LEU A 44 -4.78 12.18 12.24
C LEU A 44 -6.11 11.55 12.65
N THR A 45 -6.72 10.75 11.77
CA THR A 45 -7.96 10.03 12.08
C THR A 45 -7.77 9.10 13.29
N GLY A 46 -6.72 8.28 13.26
CA GLY A 46 -6.38 7.39 14.36
C GLY A 46 -6.12 8.13 15.67
N ARG A 47 -5.38 9.24 15.63
CA ARG A 47 -5.13 10.08 16.83
C ARG A 47 -6.39 10.73 17.39
N VAL A 48 -7.32 11.17 16.54
CA VAL A 48 -8.61 11.72 16.98
C VAL A 48 -9.46 10.62 17.63
N MET A 49 -9.49 9.43 17.05
CA MET A 49 -10.24 8.30 17.60
C MET A 49 -9.62 7.78 18.90
N ASP A 50 -8.30 7.83 19.05
CA ASP A 50 -7.56 7.41 20.25
C ASP A 50 -7.82 8.26 21.50
N ILE A 51 -8.55 9.37 21.39
CA ILE A 51 -8.96 10.20 22.54
C ILE A 51 -9.76 9.38 23.57
N SER A 52 -10.51 8.36 23.13
CA SER A 52 -11.30 7.50 24.02
C SER A 52 -10.46 6.52 24.87
N LYS A 53 -9.18 6.31 24.52
CA LYS A 53 -8.21 5.42 25.19
C LYS A 53 -8.81 4.10 25.70
N PRO A 54 -9.32 3.22 24.81
CA PRO A 54 -10.04 2.03 25.23
C PRO A 54 -9.14 0.85 25.60
N VAL A 55 -7.84 0.90 25.33
CA VAL A 55 -6.91 -0.23 25.53
C VAL A 55 -6.21 -0.11 26.88
N VAL A 56 -6.16 -1.20 27.63
CA VAL A 56 -5.46 -1.34 28.90
C VAL A 56 -4.01 -1.78 28.68
N VAL A 57 -3.10 -1.16 29.43
CA VAL A 57 -1.67 -1.51 29.47
C VAL A 57 -1.31 -1.96 30.87
N ALA A 58 -0.72 -3.15 30.98
CA ALA A 58 -0.26 -3.66 32.25
C ALA A 58 0.97 -2.87 32.77
N PRO A 59 1.23 -2.88 34.09
CA PRO A 59 2.37 -2.16 34.69
C PRO A 59 3.75 -2.58 34.16
N ASN A 60 3.86 -3.75 33.54
CA ASN A 60 5.07 -4.24 32.86
C ASN A 60 5.23 -3.69 31.44
N GLY A 61 4.30 -2.84 30.97
CA GLY A 61 4.29 -2.26 29.63
C GLY A 61 3.71 -3.18 28.55
N MET A 62 3.23 -4.37 28.88
CA MET A 62 2.57 -5.26 27.92
C MET A 62 1.13 -4.80 27.66
N THR A 63 0.74 -4.80 26.38
CA THR A 63 -0.61 -4.43 25.96
C THR A 63 -1.51 -5.66 25.85
N GLU A 64 -2.83 -5.46 25.88
CA GLU A 64 -3.82 -6.51 25.56
C GLU A 64 -3.51 -7.24 24.24
N LEU A 65 -2.97 -6.51 23.26
CA LEU A 65 -2.60 -7.05 21.96
C LEU A 65 -1.39 -8.00 22.04
N ASP A 66 -0.38 -7.67 22.85
CA ASP A 66 0.79 -8.53 23.02
C ASP A 66 0.39 -9.86 23.67
N GLU A 67 -0.57 -9.83 24.61
CA GLU A 67 -1.15 -11.02 25.24
C GLU A 67 -2.00 -11.83 24.26
N TYR A 68 -2.79 -11.16 23.40
CA TYR A 68 -3.58 -11.85 22.37
C TYR A 68 -2.69 -12.63 21.38
N VAL A 69 -1.57 -12.03 20.98
CA VAL A 69 -0.65 -12.65 20.00
C VAL A 69 0.21 -13.74 20.62
N SER A 70 0.45 -13.73 21.93
CA SER A 70 1.21 -14.77 22.63
C SER A 70 0.46 -16.11 22.72
N GLY A 71 -0.84 -16.13 22.38
CA GLY A 71 -1.68 -17.33 22.36
C GLY A 71 -2.19 -17.75 23.75
N SER A 72 -2.07 -16.87 24.77
CA SER A 72 -2.68 -17.11 26.08
C SER A 72 -4.18 -16.75 26.01
N PRO A 73 -5.09 -17.62 26.49
CA PRO A 73 -6.54 -17.34 26.47
C PRO A 73 -6.99 -16.34 27.54
N GLN A 74 -6.11 -15.44 27.99
CA GLN A 74 -6.31 -14.59 29.18
C GLN A 74 -6.46 -13.10 28.85
N VAL A 75 -6.80 -12.71 27.62
CA VAL A 75 -7.04 -11.28 27.31
C VAL A 75 -8.16 -10.71 28.17
N ASP A 76 -9.27 -11.44 28.35
CA ASP A 76 -10.36 -11.03 29.25
C ASP A 76 -9.94 -10.98 30.73
N GLU A 77 -9.01 -11.84 31.14
CA GLU A 77 -8.45 -11.84 32.49
C GLU A 77 -7.49 -10.66 32.69
N HIS A 78 -6.67 -10.35 31.68
CA HIS A 78 -5.79 -9.17 31.64
C HIS A 78 -6.60 -7.87 31.74
N ILE A 79 -7.67 -7.74 30.95
CA ILE A 79 -8.59 -6.59 31.00
C ILE A 79 -9.22 -6.45 32.38
N ARG A 80 -9.63 -7.57 33.00
CA ARG A 80 -10.20 -7.56 34.36
C ARG A 80 -9.18 -7.17 35.43
N LEU A 81 -7.95 -7.65 35.33
CA LEU A 81 -6.90 -7.42 36.33
C LEU A 81 -6.35 -5.98 36.29
N PHE A 82 -6.23 -5.41 35.09
CA PHE A 82 -5.59 -4.10 34.91
C PHE A 82 -6.56 -2.99 34.50
N GLY A 83 -7.86 -3.27 34.34
CA GLY A 83 -8.84 -2.28 33.86
C GLY A 83 -9.00 -1.03 34.73
N GLU A 84 -8.74 -1.15 36.05
CA GLU A 84 -8.78 -0.05 37.01
C GLU A 84 -7.41 0.52 37.37
N THR A 85 -6.33 -0.26 37.23
CA THR A 85 -4.98 0.07 37.72
C THR A 85 -3.96 0.34 36.61
N GLY A 86 -4.21 -0.14 35.38
CA GLY A 86 -3.31 -0.01 34.23
C GLY A 86 -3.41 1.34 33.54
N GLU A 87 -2.32 1.74 32.88
CA GLU A 87 -2.33 2.91 31.99
C GLU A 87 -3.24 2.62 30.79
N ARG A 88 -3.94 3.64 30.30
CA ARG A 88 -4.83 3.51 29.13
C ARG A 88 -4.22 4.14 27.89
N THR A 89 -4.25 3.40 26.79
CA THR A 89 -3.76 3.83 25.48
C THR A 89 -4.85 3.69 24.40
N GLY A 90 -4.59 4.29 23.24
CA GLY A 90 -5.45 4.21 22.07
C GLY A 90 -5.21 2.94 21.24
N VAL A 91 -6.23 2.47 20.53
CA VAL A 91 -6.15 1.31 19.63
C VAL A 91 -5.18 1.60 18.48
N PHE A 92 -5.24 2.80 17.89
CA PHE A 92 -4.39 3.14 16.75
C PHE A 92 -2.91 3.22 17.16
N ILE A 93 -2.60 3.89 18.28
CA ILE A 93 -1.23 3.94 18.81
C ILE A 93 -0.68 2.53 19.10
N THR A 94 -1.48 1.64 19.70
CA THR A 94 -1.09 0.25 19.96
C THR A 94 -0.80 -0.52 18.68
N LEU A 95 -1.73 -0.48 17.71
CA LEU A 95 -1.54 -1.12 16.40
C LEU A 95 -0.35 -0.55 15.63
N TRP A 96 -0.14 0.77 15.67
CA TRP A 96 0.96 1.44 15.01
C TRP A 96 2.31 0.99 15.59
N HIS A 97 2.44 0.95 16.91
CA HIS A 97 3.68 0.50 17.57
C HIS A 97 3.95 -0.98 17.33
N PHE A 98 2.93 -1.81 17.48
CA PHE A 98 3.03 -3.24 17.24
C PHE A 98 3.43 -3.51 15.78
N GLY A 99 2.73 -2.88 14.84
CA GLY A 99 3.01 -2.99 13.40
C GLY A 99 4.41 -2.50 13.03
N ALA A 100 4.86 -1.36 13.58
CA ALA A 100 6.22 -0.85 13.33
C ALA A 100 7.31 -1.79 13.88
N LYS A 101 7.10 -2.38 15.07
CA LYS A 101 8.02 -3.35 15.66
C LYS A 101 8.13 -4.63 14.82
N ARG A 102 6.99 -5.18 14.38
CA ARG A 102 6.92 -6.38 13.52
C ARG A 102 7.48 -6.12 12.13
N PHE A 103 7.19 -4.96 11.54
CA PHE A 103 7.75 -4.54 10.26
C PHE A 103 9.28 -4.46 10.34
N HIS A 104 9.83 -3.82 11.38
CA HIS A 104 11.27 -3.72 11.55
C HIS A 104 11.93 -5.09 11.77
N SER A 105 11.31 -5.95 12.59
CA SER A 105 11.75 -7.33 12.79
C SER A 105 11.79 -8.12 11.48
N ALA A 106 10.74 -8.04 10.66
CA ALA A 106 10.67 -8.70 9.37
C ALA A 106 11.74 -8.21 8.39
N VAL A 107 11.98 -6.90 8.33
CA VAL A 107 13.05 -6.31 7.49
C VAL A 107 14.44 -6.81 7.92
N LEU A 108 14.72 -6.81 9.22
CA LEU A 108 16.00 -7.31 9.76
C LEU A 108 16.15 -8.84 9.65
N GLY A 109 15.03 -9.57 9.54
CA GLY A 109 15.00 -11.00 9.30
C GLY A 109 15.49 -11.39 7.91
N ILE A 110 15.36 -10.51 6.91
CA ILE A 110 15.76 -10.79 5.51
C ILE A 110 17.27 -11.03 5.39
N PRO A 111 18.16 -10.15 5.88
CA PRO A 111 19.61 -10.43 5.91
C PRO A 111 19.97 -11.67 6.74
N ARG A 112 19.23 -11.94 7.81
CA ARG A 112 19.44 -13.10 8.70
C ARG A 112 18.94 -14.41 8.11
N ARG A 113 18.22 -14.38 6.98
CA ARG A 113 17.56 -15.52 6.34
C ARG A 113 16.57 -16.24 7.29
N ASP A 114 15.99 -15.50 8.22
CA ASP A 114 15.02 -16.03 9.18
C ASP A 114 13.60 -16.03 8.57
N SER A 115 13.35 -16.97 7.67
CA SER A 115 12.06 -17.10 6.97
C SER A 115 10.91 -17.43 7.92
N LEU A 116 11.18 -18.18 8.99
CA LEU A 116 10.20 -18.54 10.00
C LEU A 116 9.82 -17.33 10.86
N GLY A 117 10.80 -16.52 11.27
CA GLY A 117 10.55 -15.26 11.97
C GLY A 117 9.70 -14.28 11.14
N ILE A 118 10.04 -14.11 9.85
CA ILE A 118 9.27 -13.25 8.94
C ILE A 118 7.82 -13.73 8.81
N PHE A 119 7.61 -15.04 8.64
CA PHE A 119 6.27 -15.61 8.57
C PHE A 119 5.51 -15.41 9.88
N GLY A 120 6.17 -15.61 11.02
CA GLY A 120 5.60 -15.34 12.35
C GLY A 120 5.20 -13.88 12.54
N ASP A 121 6.01 -12.94 12.08
CA ASP A 121 5.70 -11.50 12.13
C ASP A 121 4.51 -11.14 11.22
N ILE A 122 4.39 -11.77 10.04
CA ILE A 122 3.22 -11.59 9.16
C ILE A 122 1.95 -12.14 9.83
N VAL A 123 1.99 -13.35 10.40
CA VAL A 123 0.87 -13.94 11.13
C VAL A 123 0.48 -13.08 12.33
N ALA A 124 1.46 -12.54 13.06
CA ALA A 124 1.22 -11.62 14.17
C ALA A 124 0.51 -10.32 13.73
N CYS A 125 0.84 -9.78 12.56
CA CYS A 125 0.13 -8.62 11.99
C CYS A 125 -1.34 -8.97 11.67
N PHE A 126 -1.61 -10.16 11.11
CA PHE A 126 -2.99 -10.61 10.91
C PHE A 126 -3.72 -10.80 12.25
N ALA A 127 -3.09 -11.44 13.24
CA ALA A 127 -3.65 -11.60 14.58
C ALA A 127 -3.97 -10.25 15.23
N ALA A 128 -3.12 -9.23 15.04
CA ALA A 128 -3.38 -7.88 15.53
C ALA A 128 -4.61 -7.22 14.89
N LEU A 129 -4.83 -7.44 13.59
CA LEU A 129 -6.06 -7.01 12.93
C LEU A 129 -7.27 -7.76 13.50
N LEU A 130 -7.19 -9.08 13.67
CA LEU A 130 -8.28 -9.86 14.27
C LEU A 130 -8.61 -9.35 15.68
N TRP A 131 -7.62 -9.14 16.54
CA TRP A 131 -7.78 -8.55 17.87
C TRP A 131 -8.54 -7.22 17.83
N ALA A 132 -8.15 -6.32 16.92
CA ALA A 132 -8.79 -5.03 16.79
C ALA A 132 -10.27 -5.16 16.38
N PHE A 133 -10.61 -6.08 15.48
CA PHE A 133 -11.99 -6.33 15.07
C PHE A 133 -12.82 -7.07 16.14
N THR A 134 -12.21 -7.94 16.94
CA THR A 134 -12.93 -8.68 18.00
C THR A 134 -13.23 -7.84 19.22
N TYR A 135 -12.25 -7.08 19.73
CA TYR A 135 -12.39 -6.30 20.97
C TYR A 135 -12.85 -4.86 20.74
N HIS A 136 -12.55 -4.28 19.57
CA HIS A 136 -12.89 -2.90 19.25
C HIS A 136 -13.58 -2.78 17.88
N PRO A 137 -14.73 -3.45 17.65
CA PRO A 137 -15.35 -3.57 16.32
C PRO A 137 -15.72 -2.23 15.69
N VAL A 138 -16.40 -1.34 16.43
CA VAL A 138 -16.83 -0.03 15.91
C VAL A 138 -15.62 0.83 15.54
N TYR A 139 -14.60 0.85 16.41
CA TYR A 139 -13.35 1.57 16.17
C TYR A 139 -12.66 1.05 14.89
N SER A 140 -12.50 -0.27 14.80
CA SER A 140 -11.80 -0.92 13.69
C SER A 140 -12.53 -0.77 12.36
N VAL A 141 -13.86 -0.84 12.34
CA VAL A 141 -14.66 -0.61 11.13
C VAL A 141 -14.47 0.82 10.61
N ILE A 142 -14.54 1.83 11.47
CA ILE A 142 -14.36 3.23 11.07
C ILE A 142 -12.93 3.47 10.57
N LEU A 143 -11.91 3.05 11.34
CA LEU A 143 -10.51 3.24 10.96
C LEU A 143 -10.16 2.49 9.68
N PHE A 144 -10.64 1.26 9.51
CA PHE A 144 -10.42 0.47 8.31
C PHE A 144 -11.12 1.08 7.10
N ALA A 145 -12.35 1.56 7.23
CA ALA A 145 -13.06 2.23 6.15
C ALA A 145 -12.34 3.49 5.67
N VAL A 146 -11.87 4.33 6.62
CA VAL A 146 -11.09 5.53 6.29
C VAL A 146 -9.76 5.16 5.63
N THR A 147 -9.05 4.17 6.18
CA THR A 147 -7.76 3.71 5.63
C THR A 147 -7.95 3.16 4.22
N LEU A 148 -8.96 2.31 4.00
CA LEU A 148 -9.28 1.75 2.69
C LEU A 148 -9.62 2.86 1.68
N ALA A 149 -10.45 3.84 2.05
CA ALA A 149 -10.80 4.96 1.18
C ALA A 149 -9.58 5.82 0.82
N VAL A 150 -8.79 6.22 1.81
CA VAL A 150 -7.61 7.05 1.60
C VAL A 150 -6.57 6.31 0.76
N MET A 151 -6.34 5.02 1.03
CA MET A 151 -5.41 4.19 0.27
C MET A 151 -5.92 3.87 -1.13
N ALA A 152 -7.23 3.71 -1.34
CA ALA A 152 -7.83 3.56 -2.67
C ALA A 152 -7.53 4.78 -3.55
N LEU A 153 -7.75 5.99 -3.01
CA LEU A 153 -7.49 7.24 -3.74
C LEU A 153 -5.99 7.45 -3.99
N ALA A 154 -5.18 7.38 -2.93
CA ALA A 154 -3.74 7.66 -3.02
C ALA A 154 -3.00 6.56 -3.79
N GLY A 155 -3.28 5.29 -3.48
CA GLY A 155 -2.70 4.14 -4.17
C GLY A 155 -3.05 4.10 -5.65
N GLY A 156 -4.32 4.35 -6.00
CA GLY A 156 -4.74 4.44 -7.40
C GLY A 156 -4.04 5.57 -8.16
N SER A 157 -3.91 6.74 -7.53
CA SER A 157 -3.17 7.89 -8.10
C SER A 157 -1.69 7.58 -8.28
N ILE A 158 -1.04 6.96 -7.29
CA ILE A 158 0.38 6.57 -7.34
C ILE A 158 0.61 5.51 -8.42
N CYS A 159 -0.27 4.50 -8.53
CA CYS A 159 -0.22 3.49 -9.58
C CYS A 159 -0.35 4.11 -10.97
N ARG A 160 -1.25 5.09 -11.16
CA ARG A 160 -1.36 5.79 -12.45
C ARG A 160 -0.10 6.58 -12.81
N ILE A 161 0.47 7.31 -11.85
CA ILE A 161 1.76 8.01 -12.06
C ILE A 161 2.86 7.01 -12.41
N ALA A 162 2.94 5.90 -11.67
CA ALA A 162 3.95 4.88 -11.89
C ALA A 162 3.78 4.18 -13.25
N ALA A 163 2.54 3.94 -13.69
CA ALA A 163 2.26 3.35 -14.99
C ALA A 163 2.73 4.28 -16.12
N LEU A 164 2.27 5.53 -16.14
CA LEU A 164 2.64 6.54 -17.15
C LEU A 164 4.15 6.76 -17.18
N GLN A 165 4.79 6.84 -16.01
CA GLN A 165 6.25 6.99 -15.92
C GLN A 165 7.00 5.78 -16.45
N PHE A 166 6.53 4.56 -16.19
CA PHE A 166 7.22 3.35 -16.60
C PHE A 166 7.04 3.04 -18.09
N ALA A 167 5.82 3.25 -18.61
CA ALA A 167 5.48 2.89 -19.98
C ALA A 167 5.87 3.97 -20.99
N GLN A 168 5.53 5.23 -20.71
CA GLN A 168 5.68 6.35 -21.65
C GLN A 168 6.80 7.32 -21.25
N GLY A 169 7.38 7.15 -20.05
CA GLY A 169 8.38 8.08 -19.53
C GLY A 169 7.80 9.42 -19.07
N GLU A 170 6.48 9.56 -19.07
CA GLU A 170 5.77 10.78 -18.72
C GLU A 170 5.71 11.00 -17.20
N LYS A 171 5.67 12.27 -16.80
CA LYS A 171 5.54 12.67 -15.39
C LYS A 171 4.26 13.48 -15.21
N PRO A 172 3.11 12.81 -15.04
CA PRO A 172 1.84 13.50 -14.87
C PRO A 172 1.87 14.39 -13.63
N GLY A 173 1.12 15.49 -13.70
CA GLY A 173 0.97 16.42 -12.58
C GLY A 173 0.19 15.81 -11.41
N LEU A 174 0.33 16.38 -10.21
CA LEU A 174 -0.40 15.93 -9.02
C LEU A 174 -1.92 15.99 -9.22
N VAL A 175 -2.41 17.06 -9.86
CA VAL A 175 -3.84 17.29 -10.11
C VAL A 175 -4.41 16.23 -11.05
N GLU A 176 -3.68 15.88 -12.10
CA GLU A 176 -4.08 14.87 -13.08
C GLU A 176 -4.15 13.48 -12.43
N ALA A 177 -3.14 13.12 -11.64
CA ALA A 177 -3.12 11.86 -10.91
C ALA A 177 -4.29 11.71 -9.93
N VAL A 178 -4.57 12.77 -9.15
CA VAL A 178 -5.69 12.77 -8.19
C VAL A 178 -7.04 12.77 -8.92
N ARG A 179 -7.15 13.45 -10.07
CA ARG A 179 -8.36 13.42 -10.90
C ARG A 179 -8.67 11.99 -11.34
N PHE A 180 -7.67 11.26 -11.84
CA PHE A 180 -7.82 9.86 -12.21
C PHE A 180 -8.22 9.00 -11.00
N GLY A 181 -7.51 9.12 -9.88
CA GLY A 181 -7.81 8.38 -8.65
C GLY A 181 -9.24 8.64 -8.14
N ARG A 182 -9.73 9.88 -8.23
CA ARG A 182 -11.10 10.24 -7.83
C ARG A 182 -12.14 9.68 -8.80
N ARG A 183 -11.88 9.70 -10.11
CA ARG A 183 -12.80 9.17 -11.13
C ARG A 183 -13.01 7.67 -10.95
N LYS A 184 -11.93 6.93 -10.72
CA LYS A 184 -11.95 5.46 -10.52
C LYS A 184 -11.98 5.06 -9.04
N PHE A 185 -12.36 5.98 -8.15
CA PHE A 185 -12.36 5.75 -6.70
C PHE A 185 -13.16 4.51 -6.31
N TYR A 186 -14.36 4.34 -6.86
CA TYR A 186 -15.20 3.17 -6.59
C TYR A 186 -14.58 1.86 -7.08
N SER A 187 -13.91 1.87 -8.24
CA SER A 187 -13.20 0.69 -8.75
C SER A 187 -12.03 0.31 -7.83
N PHE A 188 -11.25 1.29 -7.35
CA PHE A 188 -10.16 1.06 -6.41
C PHE A 188 -10.65 0.62 -5.02
N LEU A 189 -11.76 1.19 -4.54
CA LEU A 189 -12.36 0.84 -3.26
C LEU A 189 -12.97 -0.58 -3.30
N ALA A 190 -13.66 -0.90 -4.39
CA ALA A 190 -14.31 -2.19 -4.57
C ALA A 190 -13.31 -3.32 -4.86
N ALA A 191 -12.14 -3.05 -5.43
CA ALA A 191 -11.20 -4.10 -5.84
C ALA A 191 -10.72 -5.00 -4.68
N PRO A 192 -10.34 -4.49 -3.49
CA PRO A 192 -10.07 -5.33 -2.31
C PRO A 192 -11.31 -6.02 -1.72
N VAL A 193 -12.48 -5.38 -1.82
CA VAL A 193 -13.71 -5.83 -1.17
C VAL A 193 -14.41 -6.91 -2.00
N ALA A 194 -14.31 -6.85 -3.33
CA ALA A 194 -15.01 -7.73 -4.24
C ALA A 194 -14.64 -9.22 -4.11
N PRO A 195 -13.35 -9.63 -3.92
CA PRO A 195 -13.02 -11.03 -3.67
C PRO A 195 -13.64 -11.53 -2.37
N VAL A 196 -13.62 -10.69 -1.31
CA VAL A 196 -14.19 -11.03 -0.01
C VAL A 196 -15.71 -11.16 -0.10
N ALA A 197 -16.37 -10.22 -0.78
CA ALA A 197 -17.81 -10.27 -1.01
C ALA A 197 -18.22 -11.50 -1.84
N LEU A 198 -17.43 -11.86 -2.86
CA LEU A 198 -17.67 -13.05 -3.67
C LEU A 198 -17.48 -14.34 -2.86
N MET A 199 -16.44 -14.42 -2.03
CA MET A 199 -16.23 -15.55 -1.11
C MET A 199 -17.39 -15.68 -0.11
N ALA A 200 -17.87 -14.56 0.45
CA ALA A 200 -19.00 -14.55 1.36
C ALA A 200 -20.31 -15.00 0.68
N LEU A 201 -20.56 -14.54 -0.56
CA LEU A 201 -21.74 -14.91 -1.34
C LEU A 201 -21.76 -16.41 -1.65
N ILE A 202 -20.64 -16.98 -2.08
CA ILE A 202 -20.53 -18.42 -2.34
C ILE A 202 -20.60 -19.21 -1.02
N GLY A 203 -19.98 -18.68 0.04
CA GLY A 203 -19.99 -19.26 1.38
C GLY A 203 -21.38 -19.33 2.01
N LEU A 204 -22.29 -18.44 1.63
CA LEU A 204 -23.68 -18.47 2.09
C LEU A 204 -24.36 -19.82 1.81
N VAL A 205 -24.05 -20.48 0.69
CA VAL A 205 -24.59 -21.81 0.36
C VAL A 205 -24.13 -22.86 1.39
N ILE A 206 -22.88 -22.78 1.83
CA ILE A 206 -22.30 -23.68 2.84
C ILE A 206 -22.90 -23.37 4.21
N VAL A 207 -23.08 -22.09 4.54
CA VAL A 207 -23.73 -21.67 5.79
C VAL A 207 -25.17 -22.18 5.86
N LEU A 208 -25.94 -22.07 4.77
CA LEU A 208 -27.30 -22.60 4.69
C LEU A 208 -27.34 -24.11 4.93
N LEU A 209 -26.38 -24.87 4.38
CA LEU A 209 -26.26 -26.30 4.67
C LEU A 209 -25.94 -26.55 6.16
N GLY A 210 -25.06 -25.74 6.75
CA GLY A 210 -24.76 -25.80 8.18
C GLY A 210 -25.98 -25.55 9.06
N VAL A 211 -26.85 -24.60 8.68
CA VAL A 211 -28.11 -24.31 9.38
C VAL A 211 -29.07 -25.51 9.31
N ILE A 212 -29.20 -26.17 8.15
CA ILE A 212 -29.98 -27.41 8.01
C ILE A 212 -29.43 -28.53 8.92
N GLY A 213 -28.11 -28.53 9.12
CA GLY A 213 -27.42 -29.44 10.01
C GLY A 213 -27.82 -29.38 11.48
N ASN A 214 -28.44 -28.28 11.94
CA ASN A 214 -28.82 -28.10 13.34
C ASN A 214 -30.08 -28.89 13.76
N ILE A 215 -30.69 -29.64 12.84
CA ILE A 215 -31.86 -30.49 13.12
C ILE A 215 -31.41 -31.80 13.79
N GLU A 216 -31.85 -32.05 15.02
CA GLU A 216 -31.35 -33.12 15.92
C GLU A 216 -31.26 -34.52 15.31
N TYR A 217 -32.25 -34.94 14.50
CA TYR A 217 -32.28 -36.30 13.93
C TYR A 217 -31.86 -36.39 12.45
N VAL A 218 -32.16 -35.36 11.66
CA VAL A 218 -32.00 -35.38 10.19
C VAL A 218 -30.78 -34.56 9.75
N GLY A 219 -30.37 -33.58 10.56
CA GLY A 219 -29.30 -32.64 10.26
C GLY A 219 -27.95 -33.30 9.97
N PRO A 220 -27.45 -34.22 10.82
CA PRO A 220 -26.16 -34.90 10.57
C PRO A 220 -26.17 -35.72 9.28
N LEU A 221 -27.29 -36.41 8.98
CA LEU A 221 -27.43 -37.20 7.76
C LEU A 221 -27.47 -36.30 6.52
N CYS A 222 -28.19 -35.17 6.59
CA CYS A 222 -28.22 -34.17 5.53
C CYS A 222 -26.84 -33.55 5.27
N ILE A 223 -26.07 -33.21 6.31
CA ILE A 223 -24.70 -32.70 6.12
C ILE A 223 -23.86 -33.76 5.40
N GLY A 224 -23.89 -35.02 5.85
CA GLY A 224 -23.11 -36.09 5.22
C GLY A 224 -23.49 -36.30 3.75
N LEU A 225 -24.79 -36.27 3.44
CA LEU A 225 -25.30 -36.46 2.09
C LEU A 225 -24.96 -35.28 1.15
N PHE A 226 -25.09 -34.05 1.63
CA PHE A 226 -24.83 -32.84 0.84
C PHE A 226 -23.39 -32.33 0.92
N LEU A 227 -22.51 -32.98 1.71
CA LEU A 227 -21.10 -32.61 1.81
C LEU A 227 -20.40 -32.55 0.44
N PRO A 228 -20.56 -33.52 -0.49
CA PRO A 228 -19.96 -33.41 -1.82
C PRO A 228 -20.43 -32.16 -2.58
N LEU A 229 -21.70 -31.76 -2.39
CA LEU A 229 -22.25 -30.55 -2.99
C LEU A 229 -21.68 -29.28 -2.33
N ALA A 230 -21.35 -29.31 -1.04
CA ALA A 230 -20.70 -28.21 -0.32
C ALA A 230 -19.19 -28.09 -0.60
N LEU A 231 -18.53 -29.20 -0.96
CA LEU A 231 -17.12 -29.19 -1.36
C LEU A 231 -16.90 -28.41 -2.67
N LEU A 232 -17.88 -28.39 -3.58
CA LEU A 232 -17.81 -27.61 -4.82
C LEU A 232 -17.66 -26.10 -4.56
N PRO A 233 -18.60 -25.40 -3.88
CA PRO A 233 -18.45 -23.99 -3.54
C PRO A 233 -17.23 -23.74 -2.64
N ALA A 234 -16.88 -24.67 -1.74
CA ALA A 234 -15.67 -24.55 -0.94
C ALA A 234 -14.38 -24.55 -1.80
N ALA A 235 -14.33 -25.38 -2.85
CA ALA A 235 -13.22 -25.38 -3.80
C ALA A 235 -13.14 -24.05 -4.57
N PHE A 236 -14.28 -23.47 -4.98
CA PHE A 236 -14.30 -22.14 -5.60
C PHE A 236 -13.80 -21.05 -4.63
N ILE A 237 -14.24 -21.07 -3.37
CA ILE A 237 -13.75 -20.14 -2.33
C ILE A 237 -12.24 -20.32 -2.14
N ALA A 238 -11.73 -21.55 -2.09
CA ALA A 238 -10.30 -21.82 -1.94
C ALA A 238 -9.49 -21.26 -3.12
N ILE A 239 -9.96 -21.43 -4.36
CA ILE A 239 -9.34 -20.83 -5.54
C ILE A 239 -9.37 -19.30 -5.41
N ILE A 240 -10.52 -18.69 -5.15
CA ILE A 240 -10.63 -17.23 -5.00
C ILE A 240 -9.73 -16.71 -3.88
N ALA A 241 -9.63 -17.42 -2.75
CA ALA A 241 -8.79 -17.02 -1.62
C ALA A 241 -7.29 -17.05 -1.98
N ILE A 242 -6.83 -18.10 -2.66
CA ILE A 242 -5.44 -18.21 -3.13
C ILE A 242 -5.14 -17.10 -4.16
N GLY A 243 -6.05 -16.91 -5.12
CA GLY A 243 -5.95 -15.87 -6.14
C GLY A 243 -5.96 -14.47 -5.53
N ALA A 244 -6.81 -14.20 -4.55
CA ALA A 244 -6.87 -12.95 -3.82
C ALA A 244 -5.59 -12.70 -3.03
N LEU A 245 -5.09 -13.68 -2.27
CA LEU A 245 -3.90 -13.52 -1.45
C LEU A 245 -2.64 -13.23 -2.30
N ALA A 246 -2.46 -13.98 -3.40
CA ALA A 246 -1.34 -13.77 -4.30
C ALA A 246 -1.54 -12.53 -5.20
N GLY A 247 -2.72 -12.37 -5.77
CA GLY A 247 -3.04 -11.34 -6.77
C GLY A 247 -3.37 -9.97 -6.18
N PHE A 248 -3.54 -9.84 -4.86
CA PHE A 248 -3.92 -8.59 -4.19
C PHE A 248 -3.06 -7.40 -4.63
N ASN A 249 -1.75 -7.61 -4.71
CA ASN A 249 -0.76 -6.60 -5.08
C ASN A 249 -0.97 -6.04 -6.50
N LEU A 250 -1.64 -6.77 -7.39
CA LEU A 250 -1.82 -6.42 -8.80
C LEU A 250 -3.17 -5.75 -9.10
N LEU A 251 -4.12 -5.77 -8.15
CA LEU A 251 -5.46 -5.21 -8.35
C LEU A 251 -5.42 -3.72 -8.73
N PHE A 252 -4.66 -2.93 -7.97
CA PHE A 252 -4.53 -1.48 -8.19
C PHE A 252 -3.78 -1.16 -9.49
N PRO A 253 -2.61 -1.76 -9.76
CA PRO A 253 -1.94 -1.65 -11.05
C PRO A 253 -2.82 -1.97 -12.26
N THR A 254 -3.69 -2.99 -12.16
CA THR A 254 -4.56 -3.40 -13.27
C THR A 254 -5.52 -2.28 -13.66
N ILE A 255 -6.19 -1.68 -12.66
CA ILE A 255 -7.10 -0.54 -12.89
C ILE A 255 -6.33 0.66 -13.46
N ALA A 256 -5.09 0.89 -13.02
CA ALA A 256 -4.27 2.00 -13.49
C ALA A 256 -3.80 1.84 -14.95
N TYR A 257 -3.53 0.61 -15.41
CA TYR A 257 -3.08 0.31 -16.77
C TYR A 257 -4.21 0.14 -17.78
N GLU A 258 -5.31 -0.51 -17.36
CA GLU A 258 -6.39 -0.93 -18.25
C GLU A 258 -7.64 -0.04 -18.15
N ASP A 259 -7.66 0.93 -17.22
CA ASP A 259 -8.84 1.76 -16.92
C ASP A 259 -10.10 0.92 -16.61
N SER A 260 -9.91 -0.29 -16.08
CA SER A 260 -10.97 -1.30 -15.95
C SER A 260 -11.75 -1.25 -14.64
N ASP A 261 -12.81 -2.05 -14.56
CA ASP A 261 -13.66 -2.16 -13.37
C ASP A 261 -13.12 -3.21 -12.39
N CYS A 262 -13.62 -3.19 -11.15
CA CYS A 262 -13.11 -4.06 -10.08
C CYS A 262 -13.15 -5.57 -10.43
N PHE A 263 -14.18 -6.04 -11.13
CA PHE A 263 -14.29 -7.45 -11.54
C PHE A 263 -13.28 -7.84 -12.61
N ASP A 264 -13.05 -6.96 -13.61
CA ASP A 264 -12.01 -7.20 -14.61
C ASP A 264 -10.62 -7.15 -13.97
N ALA A 265 -10.39 -6.19 -13.07
CA ALA A 265 -9.14 -6.08 -12.31
C ALA A 265 -8.84 -7.35 -11.49
N MET A 266 -9.85 -7.90 -10.80
CA MET A 266 -9.73 -9.19 -10.11
C MET A 266 -9.40 -10.33 -11.07
N SER A 267 -10.18 -10.46 -12.16
CA SER A 267 -10.02 -11.56 -13.11
C SER A 267 -8.61 -11.58 -13.71
N ARG A 268 -8.11 -10.45 -14.22
CA ARG A 268 -6.77 -10.34 -14.80
C ARG A 268 -5.67 -10.60 -13.78
N SER A 269 -5.80 -10.02 -12.58
CA SER A 269 -4.83 -10.22 -11.50
C SER A 269 -4.70 -11.71 -11.15
N PHE A 270 -5.83 -12.43 -11.04
CA PHE A 270 -5.83 -13.86 -10.73
C PHE A 270 -5.30 -14.69 -11.90
N SER A 271 -5.71 -14.36 -13.13
CA SER A 271 -5.19 -15.02 -14.34
C SER A 271 -3.67 -14.93 -14.43
N TYR A 272 -3.06 -13.79 -14.09
CA TYR A 272 -1.60 -13.65 -14.10
C TYR A 272 -0.91 -14.48 -13.04
N VAL A 273 -1.50 -14.58 -11.84
CA VAL A 273 -1.00 -15.45 -10.77
C VAL A 273 -1.02 -16.90 -11.22
N TYR A 274 -2.14 -17.39 -11.76
CA TYR A 274 -2.27 -18.79 -12.15
C TYR A 274 -1.52 -19.15 -13.43
N ALA A 275 -1.37 -18.21 -14.37
CA ALA A 275 -0.65 -18.46 -15.62
C ALA A 275 0.85 -18.71 -15.38
N ARG A 276 1.48 -17.93 -14.49
CA ARG A 276 2.95 -17.99 -14.23
C ARG A 276 3.29 -17.76 -12.74
N PRO A 277 2.86 -18.64 -11.82
CA PRO A 277 2.97 -18.42 -10.38
C PRO A 277 4.42 -18.24 -9.91
N TRP A 278 5.36 -19.03 -10.43
CA TRP A 278 6.77 -18.92 -10.03
C TRP A 278 7.44 -17.63 -10.47
N ARG A 279 7.03 -17.05 -11.60
CA ARG A 279 7.58 -15.76 -12.05
C ARG A 279 7.03 -14.62 -11.23
N MET A 280 5.73 -14.64 -10.96
CA MET A 280 5.08 -13.67 -10.08
C MET A 280 5.71 -13.71 -8.67
N GLY A 281 5.92 -14.91 -8.12
CA GLY A 281 6.60 -15.10 -6.85
C GLY A 281 8.03 -14.55 -6.87
N PHE A 282 8.81 -14.88 -7.90
CA PHE A 282 10.17 -14.37 -8.08
C PHE A 282 10.22 -12.83 -8.15
N TYR A 283 9.32 -12.19 -8.90
CA TYR A 283 9.27 -10.73 -9.00
C TYR A 283 8.87 -10.07 -7.68
N THR A 284 7.89 -10.65 -6.98
CA THR A 284 7.43 -10.14 -5.67
C THR A 284 8.53 -10.27 -4.61
N VAL A 285 9.21 -11.42 -4.53
CA VAL A 285 10.34 -11.64 -3.61
C VAL A 285 11.51 -10.70 -3.95
N THR A 286 11.83 -10.55 -5.24
CA THR A 286 12.89 -9.63 -5.68
C THR A 286 12.56 -8.20 -5.28
N ALA A 287 11.32 -7.75 -5.49
CA ALA A 287 10.86 -6.43 -5.08
C ALA A 287 10.87 -6.25 -3.56
N ALA A 288 10.51 -7.28 -2.79
CA ALA A 288 10.53 -7.25 -1.33
C ALA A 288 11.95 -7.12 -0.76
N VAL A 289 12.90 -7.94 -1.25
CA VAL A 289 14.31 -7.87 -0.85
C VAL A 289 14.92 -6.52 -1.23
N TYR A 290 14.69 -6.06 -2.46
CA TYR A 290 15.17 -4.75 -2.89
C TYR A 290 14.54 -3.61 -2.08
N GLY A 291 13.23 -3.70 -1.80
CA GLY A 291 12.50 -2.73 -0.98
C GLY A 291 13.05 -2.65 0.44
N ALA A 292 13.39 -3.78 1.06
CA ALA A 292 14.01 -3.83 2.38
C ALA A 292 15.38 -3.14 2.40
N ILE A 293 16.24 -3.39 1.40
CA ILE A 293 17.54 -2.71 1.27
C ILE A 293 17.33 -1.19 1.10
N CYS A 294 16.38 -0.79 0.26
CA CYS A 294 16.07 0.62 0.04
C CYS A 294 15.49 1.30 1.28
N TYR A 295 14.64 0.60 2.04
CA TYR A 295 14.10 1.10 3.30
C TYR A 295 15.21 1.36 4.31
N GLU A 296 16.16 0.43 4.48
CA GLU A 296 17.31 0.64 5.37
C GLU A 296 18.18 1.83 4.91
N PHE A 297 18.36 2.01 3.60
CA PHE A 297 19.04 3.18 3.06
C PHE A 297 18.31 4.50 3.39
N VAL A 298 16.99 4.57 3.19
CA VAL A 298 16.18 5.76 3.50
C VAL A 298 16.14 6.03 5.01
N ARG A 299 16.07 4.97 5.82
CA ARG A 299 16.15 5.06 7.28
C ARG A 299 17.51 5.59 7.73
N PHE A 300 18.60 5.07 7.18
CA PHE A 300 19.95 5.56 7.43
C PHE A 300 20.11 7.03 7.03
N PHE A 301 19.57 7.43 5.88
CA PHE A 301 19.57 8.83 5.46
C PHE A 301 18.79 9.71 6.46
N SER A 302 17.62 9.26 6.91
CA SER A 302 16.80 9.97 7.90
C SER A 302 17.53 10.09 9.24
N PHE A 303 18.16 9.02 9.71
CA PHE A 303 19.02 9.02 10.89
C PHE A 303 20.18 10.01 10.74
N LEU A 304 20.92 9.96 9.63
CA LEU A 304 22.06 10.83 9.37
C LEU A 304 21.64 12.30 9.35
N LEU A 305 20.50 12.61 8.73
CA LEU A 305 19.93 13.96 8.70
C LEU A 305 19.64 14.49 10.11
N LEU A 306 18.98 13.68 10.95
CA LEU A 306 18.70 14.05 12.34
C LEU A 306 19.97 14.14 13.18
N TRP A 307 20.89 13.19 13.01
CA TRP A 307 22.15 13.13 13.75
C TRP A 307 23.05 14.33 13.43
N ILE A 308 23.22 14.68 12.16
CA ILE A 308 23.99 15.87 11.73
C ILE A 308 23.36 17.13 12.33
N THR A 309 22.03 17.25 12.24
CA THR A 309 21.31 18.40 12.80
C THR A 309 21.52 18.52 14.31
N HIS A 310 21.40 17.41 15.05
CA HIS A 310 21.64 17.37 16.50
C HIS A 310 23.09 17.71 16.84
N PHE A 311 24.05 17.16 16.09
CA PHE A 311 25.48 17.39 16.28
C PHE A 311 25.86 18.87 16.12
N PHE A 312 25.40 19.52 15.05
CA PHE A 312 25.69 20.94 14.83
C PHE A 312 24.98 21.85 15.85
N LEU A 313 23.73 21.53 16.23
CA LEU A 313 23.04 22.24 17.30
C LEU A 313 23.81 22.12 18.63
N ARG A 314 24.30 20.91 18.95
CA ARG A 314 25.09 20.67 20.16
C ARG A 314 26.34 21.54 20.22
N ILE A 315 27.04 21.74 19.11
CA ILE A 315 28.21 22.63 19.05
C ILE A 315 27.80 24.10 19.29
N GLY A 316 26.63 24.52 18.79
CA GLY A 316 26.16 25.90 18.92
C GLY A 316 25.62 26.28 20.30
N VAL A 317 25.19 25.33 21.14
CA VAL A 317 24.62 25.64 22.47
C VAL A 317 25.72 25.92 23.49
N TRP A 318 25.89 27.19 23.85
CA TRP A 318 26.92 27.68 24.78
C TRP A 318 26.75 27.18 26.22
N ASN A 319 25.51 26.94 26.69
CA ASN A 319 25.20 26.58 28.08
C ASN A 319 25.27 25.07 28.41
N GLY A 320 26.02 24.31 27.61
CA GLY A 320 26.20 22.87 27.79
C GLY A 320 25.01 22.02 27.33
N ASN A 321 25.27 20.72 27.15
CA ASN A 321 24.34 19.76 26.54
C ASN A 321 22.98 19.63 27.24
N LYS A 322 22.84 20.07 28.50
CA LYS A 322 21.67 19.81 29.35
C LYS A 322 20.37 20.38 28.77
N ASN A 323 20.40 21.59 28.23
CA ASN A 323 19.22 22.25 27.65
C ASN A 323 18.78 21.56 26.35
N LEU A 324 19.75 21.14 25.51
CA LEU A 324 19.42 20.45 24.26
C LEU A 324 18.89 19.04 24.53
N THR A 325 19.48 18.29 25.47
CA THR A 325 19.00 16.94 25.85
C THR A 325 17.64 16.96 26.53
N ALA A 326 17.24 18.07 27.15
CA ALA A 326 15.92 18.24 27.74
C ALA A 326 14.82 18.44 26.69
N ILE A 327 15.16 19.02 25.54
CA ILE A 327 14.20 19.37 24.48
C ILE A 327 14.23 18.35 23.34
N TRP A 328 15.41 17.80 23.03
CA TRP A 328 15.61 16.81 21.97
C TRP A 328 16.64 15.74 22.37
N ALA A 329 16.13 14.51 22.56
CA ALA A 329 16.97 13.34 22.79
C ALA A 329 17.95 13.12 21.62
N GLN A 330 19.10 12.53 21.93
CA GLN A 330 20.05 12.13 20.90
C GLN A 330 19.36 11.12 19.96
N PRO A 331 19.34 11.38 18.63
CA PRO A 331 18.76 10.44 17.67
C PRO A 331 19.49 9.11 17.74
N ASP A 332 18.74 8.03 17.92
CA ASP A 332 19.26 6.66 17.81
C ASP A 332 18.73 6.00 16.54
N PHE A 333 19.48 5.05 15.99
CA PHE A 333 19.08 4.34 14.79
C PHE A 333 17.82 3.50 15.02
N THR A 334 17.60 3.03 16.27
CA THR A 334 16.42 2.24 16.64
C THR A 334 15.20 3.08 17.00
N ASP A 335 15.40 4.23 17.66
CA ASP A 335 14.36 5.17 18.03
C ASP A 335 14.59 6.56 17.42
N LEU A 336 14.12 6.71 16.17
CA LEU A 336 14.19 8.00 15.46
C LEU A 336 13.27 9.07 16.06
N LEU A 337 12.22 8.67 16.79
CA LEU A 337 11.23 9.59 17.37
C LEU A 337 11.69 10.19 18.70
N GLY A 338 12.78 9.69 19.29
CA GLY A 338 13.38 10.26 20.51
C GLY A 338 12.49 10.15 21.74
N ARG A 339 11.80 9.02 21.92
CA ARG A 339 10.80 8.80 22.99
C ARG A 339 11.41 8.74 24.38
N THR A 340 12.73 8.59 24.47
CA THR A 340 13.52 8.57 25.70
C THR A 340 13.94 9.98 26.16
N ALA A 341 13.44 11.04 25.53
CA ALA A 341 13.71 12.41 25.96
C ALA A 341 13.29 12.63 27.43
N ALA A 342 14.15 13.32 28.18
CA ALA A 342 13.83 13.75 29.53
C ALA A 342 12.59 14.66 29.51
N GLN A 343 11.73 14.56 30.54
CA GLN A 343 10.54 15.39 30.63
C GLN A 343 10.95 16.88 30.77
N PRO A 344 10.47 17.77 29.88
CA PRO A 344 10.77 19.21 29.98
C PRO A 344 10.22 19.78 31.28
N GLN A 345 11.01 20.61 31.97
CA GLN A 345 10.63 21.16 33.28
C GLN A 345 9.84 22.46 33.14
N GLY A 346 10.02 23.19 32.03
CA GLY A 346 9.33 24.46 31.75
C GLY A 346 8.36 24.39 30.56
N TRP A 347 7.36 25.29 30.57
CA TRP A 347 6.37 25.40 29.48
C TRP A 347 7.01 25.79 28.13
N TRP A 348 8.06 26.62 28.14
CA TRP A 348 8.79 27.01 26.93
C TRP A 348 9.63 25.84 26.37
N GLU A 349 10.22 25.04 27.25
CA GLU A 349 10.94 23.81 26.87
C GLU A 349 9.97 22.78 26.27
N SER A 350 8.77 22.66 26.84
CA SER A 350 7.71 21.80 26.29
C SER A 350 7.24 22.27 24.91
N ALA A 351 7.04 23.58 24.71
CA ALA A 351 6.69 24.14 23.41
C ALA A 351 7.79 23.91 22.36
N ALA A 352 9.06 24.08 22.73
CA ALA A 352 10.20 23.80 21.87
C ALA A 352 10.31 22.30 21.55
N ALA A 353 10.13 21.43 22.54
CA ALA A 353 10.17 19.97 22.36
C ALA A 353 9.06 19.49 21.44
N PHE A 354 7.85 20.05 21.58
CA PHE A 354 6.72 19.78 20.69
C PHE A 354 7.02 20.19 19.24
N LEU A 355 7.61 21.38 19.03
CA LEU A 355 7.96 21.85 17.70
C LEU A 355 9.02 20.96 17.03
N ILE A 356 10.07 20.57 17.78
CA ILE A 356 11.09 19.63 17.29
C ILE A 356 10.46 18.28 16.98
N TYR A 357 9.62 17.76 17.89
CA TYR A 357 8.89 16.51 17.67
C TYR A 357 8.06 16.54 16.39
N MET A 358 7.39 17.65 16.08
CA MET A 358 6.62 17.79 14.84
C MET A 358 7.50 17.70 13.59
N TRP A 359 8.70 18.30 13.60
CA TRP A 359 9.65 18.18 12.48
C TRP A 359 10.21 16.77 12.33
N VAL A 360 10.58 16.12 13.45
CA VAL A 360 11.03 14.72 13.46
C VAL A 360 9.91 13.81 12.95
N LEU A 361 8.65 14.07 13.34
CA LEU A 361 7.48 13.33 12.87
C LEU A 361 7.29 13.48 11.36
N ILE A 362 7.53 14.66 10.78
CA ILE A 362 7.50 14.86 9.32
C ILE A 362 8.58 14.02 8.64
N VAL A 363 9.81 14.01 9.15
CA VAL A 363 10.92 13.22 8.59
C VAL A 363 10.59 11.72 8.62
N VAL A 364 10.14 11.20 9.76
CA VAL A 364 9.70 9.81 9.91
C VAL A 364 8.48 9.50 9.03
N GLY A 365 7.54 10.45 8.93
CA GLY A 365 6.37 10.34 8.06
C GLY A 365 6.74 10.23 6.59
N LEU A 366 7.73 11.00 6.12
CA LEU A 366 8.26 10.90 4.75
C LEU A 366 8.94 9.55 4.50
N MET A 367 9.66 9.01 5.48
CA MET A 367 10.24 7.66 5.39
C MET A 367 9.15 6.59 5.21
N VAL A 368 8.05 6.64 5.98
CA VAL A 368 6.93 5.70 5.82
C VAL A 368 6.20 5.92 4.48
N SER A 369 6.05 7.18 4.06
CA SER A 369 5.45 7.55 2.78
C SER A 369 6.23 6.98 1.59
N TYR A 370 7.57 6.96 1.70
CA TYR A 370 8.43 6.29 0.73
C TYR A 370 8.11 4.79 0.62
N VAL A 371 7.88 4.08 1.73
CA VAL A 371 7.53 2.64 1.72
C VAL A 371 6.22 2.42 0.97
N ILE A 372 5.19 3.24 1.23
CA ILE A 372 3.90 3.18 0.55
C ILE A 372 4.06 3.44 -0.96
N SER A 373 4.79 4.51 -1.32
CA SER A 373 5.07 4.86 -2.73
C SER A 373 5.86 3.77 -3.46
N PHE A 374 6.84 3.16 -2.78
CA PHE A 374 7.63 2.05 -3.30
C PHE A 374 6.77 0.82 -3.56
N TYR A 375 5.91 0.44 -2.61
CA TYR A 375 5.01 -0.71 -2.75
C TYR A 375 4.13 -0.58 -4.01
N PHE A 376 3.43 0.54 -4.17
CA PHE A 376 2.58 0.75 -5.34
C PHE A 376 3.40 0.85 -6.64
N SER A 377 4.55 1.53 -6.63
CA SER A 377 5.40 1.64 -7.82
C SER A 377 5.97 0.29 -8.25
N ALA A 378 6.49 -0.51 -7.31
CA ALA A 378 7.03 -1.83 -7.58
C ALA A 378 5.96 -2.77 -8.14
N ASN A 379 4.78 -2.82 -7.52
CA ASN A 379 3.67 -3.63 -8.01
C ASN A 379 3.17 -3.21 -9.39
N THR A 380 3.23 -1.91 -9.70
CA THR A 380 2.89 -1.38 -11.03
C THR A 380 3.86 -1.87 -12.10
N ILE A 381 5.17 -1.89 -11.79
CA ILE A 381 6.17 -2.49 -12.68
C ILE A 381 5.92 -3.99 -12.82
N ILE A 382 5.69 -4.71 -11.72
CA ILE A 382 5.43 -6.16 -11.74
C ILE A 382 4.22 -6.48 -12.63
N TYR A 383 3.13 -5.71 -12.52
CA TYR A 383 1.97 -5.86 -13.38
C TYR A 383 2.34 -5.72 -14.87
N ALA A 384 3.07 -4.67 -15.24
CA ALA A 384 3.51 -4.47 -16.62
C ALA A 384 4.38 -5.63 -17.13
N LEU A 385 5.28 -6.15 -16.28
CA LEU A 385 6.10 -7.32 -16.60
C LEU A 385 5.26 -8.58 -16.80
N MET A 386 4.23 -8.78 -15.98
CA MET A 386 3.32 -9.93 -16.08
C MET A 386 2.45 -9.83 -17.33
N ARG A 387 1.85 -8.67 -17.60
CA ARG A 387 1.08 -8.39 -18.83
C ARG A 387 1.90 -8.66 -20.09
N ASN A 388 3.15 -8.20 -20.13
CA ASN A 388 4.04 -8.49 -21.26
C ASN A 388 4.33 -9.99 -21.45
N ARG A 389 4.40 -10.75 -20.37
CA ARG A 389 4.75 -12.18 -20.44
C ARG A 389 3.57 -13.12 -20.64
N VAL A 390 2.40 -12.76 -20.11
CA VAL A 390 1.18 -13.56 -20.24
C VAL A 390 0.43 -13.15 -21.51
N ASP A 391 0.22 -11.85 -21.71
CA ASP A 391 -0.64 -11.33 -22.79
C ASP A 391 0.15 -10.85 -24.01
N LYS A 392 1.49 -10.85 -23.95
CA LYS A 392 2.40 -10.35 -25.00
C LYS A 392 2.20 -8.86 -25.34
N THR A 393 1.56 -8.10 -24.47
CA THR A 393 1.39 -6.66 -24.66
C THR A 393 2.71 -5.90 -24.52
N ALA A 394 2.91 -4.83 -25.28
CA ALA A 394 4.09 -3.98 -25.15
C ALA A 394 4.13 -3.29 -23.78
N LEU A 395 5.33 -3.06 -23.24
CA LEU A 395 5.51 -2.41 -21.93
C LEU A 395 5.14 -0.92 -21.96
N GLU A 396 5.14 -0.32 -23.15
CA GLU A 396 4.77 1.08 -23.40
C GLU A 396 3.26 1.30 -23.51
N GLU A 397 2.49 0.22 -23.70
CA GLU A 397 1.07 0.31 -23.97
C GLU A 397 0.28 0.52 -22.67
N ILE A 398 -0.38 1.67 -22.56
CA ILE A 398 -1.34 1.99 -21.50
C ILE A 398 -2.67 2.27 -22.18
N TYR A 399 -3.78 1.74 -21.64
CA TYR A 399 -5.08 2.12 -22.15
C TYR A 399 -5.30 3.63 -21.92
N PRO A 400 -5.59 4.39 -22.99
CA PRO A 400 -5.88 5.81 -22.87
C PRO A 400 -7.03 5.97 -21.89
N SER A 401 -6.91 6.95 -21.00
CA SER A 401 -7.96 7.19 -20.04
C SER A 401 -9.21 7.64 -20.79
N SER A 402 -10.41 7.31 -20.29
CA SER A 402 -11.65 7.79 -20.94
C SER A 402 -11.74 9.33 -21.13
N ASP A 403 -10.87 10.11 -20.49
CA ASP A 403 -10.76 11.56 -20.69
C ASP A 403 -9.97 11.89 -21.97
N ASP A 404 -8.94 11.11 -22.31
CA ASP A 404 -8.17 11.24 -23.56
C ASP A 404 -9.08 10.93 -24.77
N MET A 405 -9.92 9.89 -24.64
CA MET A 405 -10.94 9.57 -25.64
C MET A 405 -12.03 10.64 -25.78
N ALA A 406 -12.37 11.35 -24.68
CA ALA A 406 -13.35 12.44 -24.71
C ALA A 406 -12.75 13.77 -25.19
N ALA A 407 -11.42 13.93 -25.15
CA ALA A 407 -10.70 15.07 -25.73
C ALA A 407 -10.39 14.88 -27.23
N GLU A 408 -10.30 13.63 -27.72
CA GLU A 408 -10.11 13.31 -29.14
C GLU A 408 -11.25 13.62 -30.15
N PRO A 409 -12.54 13.89 -29.79
CA PRO A 409 -13.53 14.21 -30.82
C PRO A 409 -13.38 15.63 -31.40
N LEU A 410 -12.54 16.50 -30.84
CA LEU A 410 -12.36 17.88 -31.30
C LEU A 410 -11.18 18.09 -32.26
N SER A 411 -10.21 17.15 -32.32
CA SER A 411 -9.06 17.28 -33.24
C SER A 411 -9.40 16.80 -34.66
N PHE A 412 -10.23 15.76 -34.80
CA PHE A 412 -10.70 15.26 -36.10
C PHE A 412 -11.70 16.17 -36.81
N ALA A 413 -12.37 17.07 -36.08
CA ALA A 413 -13.29 18.05 -36.68
C ALA A 413 -12.55 19.27 -37.28
N LYS A 414 -11.27 19.49 -36.93
CA LYS A 414 -10.50 20.64 -37.39
C LYS A 414 -9.63 20.37 -38.62
N SER A 415 -9.56 19.11 -39.06
CA SER A 415 -8.71 18.64 -40.17
C SER A 415 -9.49 18.18 -41.41
N ARG A 416 -10.83 18.29 -41.43
CA ARG A 416 -11.56 18.20 -42.71
C ARG A 416 -11.49 19.56 -43.40
N PRO A 417 -10.91 19.67 -44.61
CA PRO A 417 -11.12 20.85 -45.42
C PRO A 417 -12.63 21.02 -45.65
N SER A 418 -13.09 22.26 -45.54
CA SER A 418 -14.47 22.62 -45.87
C SER A 418 -14.71 22.30 -47.35
N PRO A 419 -15.83 21.64 -47.73
CA PRO A 419 -16.14 21.36 -49.14
C PRO A 419 -16.31 22.63 -50.01
N ALA A 420 -16.30 23.82 -49.39
CA ALA A 420 -16.31 25.09 -50.11
C ALA A 420 -14.95 25.48 -50.73
N GLN A 421 -13.83 24.84 -50.35
CA GLN A 421 -12.50 25.18 -50.90
C GLN A 421 -12.11 24.37 -52.15
N GLU A 422 -12.79 23.25 -52.44
CA GLU A 422 -12.55 22.47 -53.68
C GLU A 422 -13.30 23.04 -54.91
N GLU A 423 -14.38 23.80 -54.71
CA GLU A 423 -15.13 24.44 -55.82
C GLU A 423 -14.49 25.75 -56.32
N GLU A 424 -13.59 26.36 -55.55
CA GLU A 424 -12.94 27.62 -55.93
C GLU A 424 -11.63 27.38 -56.71
N ASP A 425 -10.93 26.27 -56.44
CA ASP A 425 -9.69 25.87 -57.14
C ASP A 425 -9.97 25.23 -58.52
N SER A 426 -11.18 24.72 -58.73
CA SER A 426 -11.61 24.15 -60.02
C SER A 426 -12.15 25.18 -61.02
N ARG A 427 -12.26 26.46 -60.65
CA ARG A 427 -12.71 27.56 -61.54
C ARG A 427 -11.59 28.46 -62.07
N GLN A 428 -10.32 28.23 -61.69
CA GLN A 428 -9.19 29.04 -62.14
C GLN A 428 -8.23 28.26 -63.06
N THR A 429 -8.76 27.68 -64.14
CA THR A 429 -7.94 27.25 -65.28
C THR A 429 -8.50 27.92 -66.53
N PRO A 430 -7.85 28.96 -67.08
CA PRO A 430 -8.20 29.44 -68.41
C PRO A 430 -7.66 28.43 -69.44
N GLU A 431 -8.57 27.78 -70.15
CA GLU A 431 -8.30 27.24 -71.48
C GLU A 431 -7.82 28.37 -72.39
N THR A 432 -6.59 28.27 -72.91
CA THR A 432 -6.27 28.84 -74.23
C THR A 432 -5.32 27.88 -74.94
N SER A 433 -5.91 27.12 -75.84
CA SER A 433 -5.33 26.52 -77.03
C SER A 433 -4.93 27.60 -78.05
N GLU A 434 -3.68 27.58 -78.50
CA GLU A 434 -3.18 27.54 -79.90
C GLU A 434 -1.70 27.91 -79.95
#